data_AF-A0A1V5WHQ7-F1
#
_entry.id   AF-A0A1V5WHQ7-F1
#
_cell.length_a   1.000
_cell.length_b   1.000
_cell.length_c   1.000
_cell.angle_alpha   90.00
_cell.angle_beta   90.00
_cell.angle_gamma   90.00
#
_symmetry.space_group_name_H-M   'P 1'
#
loop_
_entity.id
_entity.type
_entity.pdbx_description
1 polymer ?
#
loop_
_entity_poly.entity_id
_entity_poly.type
_entity_poly.pdbx_seq_one_letter_code
_entity_poly.pdbx_strand_id
1 'polypeptide(L)'
;MQDPSRPVLATLKHFVGHSFSEGARNHAPVRIGPNELQDTFLLPFEMAVKLAKAHSLMPAYHDLDGEPMHQSVRYLQEILRDQWGFDGIIVSDYEGISQLFWEHRTQPDMASAAAAALTAGVDVELPGDTAYREGLKQALDRGILDMAVVDQSVYRHLLWKSRLGLFENPYVDEDSILPDLGKHDELAYKAAVRSIVLLKNDGILPLADAGKVALVGPLADNAYGMLGGYSFPVHLVLSERKERDTALRTLRNELSDRFGENLVYRKGCDILSGRPEKPAVFPGDVAQDGSSQTSYISTDESGFAEALDAARNADTVIMAVGDLAGLFLSGTVGEGSDASSLELPGAQRRLAEAVLDLGKPTIVIMFSGRPYNSGTIFERANAVIQAWLPGQRGAGALADIMTGTVNPEGRLSVSIPHVAGAMPYFYNHKRKSPGTPIQQEFGAAYPFGFGLSYTTFSMDSFAVEEKSIPIDGDIRVSLTVANTGKREGDELVQVYIRDNYSQLVRPVMELKAFQRVTLKSGQKAKLSFRIPSDMLQYTGRDGKRMVEGGTFDIMIGNSSRNILFKETVMVEGNVRYLESDWKMLSTCAVSYLN
;
A
#
# COMPACT_ATOMS: atom_id res chain seq x y z
N MET A 1 -27.48 0.49 -0.40
CA MET A 1 -27.16 1.84 -0.91
C MET A 1 -25.97 2.37 -0.16
N GLN A 2 -25.12 3.18 -0.80
CA GLN A 2 -24.10 3.95 -0.09
C GLN A 2 -24.77 4.82 0.97
N ASP A 3 -24.06 5.10 2.07
CA ASP A 3 -24.49 6.07 3.07
C ASP A 3 -24.89 7.39 2.36
N PRO A 4 -26.16 7.86 2.50
CA PRO A 4 -26.62 9.11 1.91
C PRO A 4 -25.78 10.33 2.32
N SER A 5 -25.00 10.24 3.39
CA SER A 5 -24.08 11.28 3.83
C SER A 5 -22.77 11.34 3.01
N ARG A 6 -22.57 10.45 2.03
CA ARG A 6 -21.34 10.41 1.21
C ARG A 6 -21.58 11.07 -0.15
N PRO A 7 -21.01 12.26 -0.40
CA PRO A 7 -21.26 13.03 -1.63
C PRO A 7 -20.50 12.51 -2.86
N VAL A 8 -19.69 11.46 -2.74
CA VAL A 8 -18.83 10.93 -3.80
C VAL A 8 -18.89 9.41 -3.88
N LEU A 9 -18.84 8.84 -5.09
CA LEU A 9 -18.69 7.40 -5.28
C LEU A 9 -17.23 7.00 -5.12
N ALA A 10 -16.97 5.93 -4.36
CA ALA A 10 -15.64 5.33 -4.28
C ALA A 10 -15.42 4.39 -5.48
N THR A 11 -14.36 4.65 -6.25
CA THR A 11 -13.94 3.78 -7.37
C THR A 11 -12.89 2.77 -6.89
N LEU A 12 -13.25 1.49 -6.85
CA LEU A 12 -12.31 0.40 -6.55
C LEU A 12 -11.35 0.22 -7.73
N LYS A 13 -10.04 0.12 -7.48
CA LYS A 13 -9.04 -0.03 -8.55
C LYS A 13 -7.73 -0.70 -8.10
N HIS A 14 -6.94 -1.29 -8.98
CA HIS A 14 -7.28 -1.60 -10.38
C HIS A 14 -7.72 -3.07 -10.46
N PHE A 15 -8.94 -3.31 -10.95
CA PHE A 15 -9.61 -4.61 -10.93
C PHE A 15 -9.21 -5.47 -12.15
N VAL A 16 -8.46 -6.56 -12.00
CA VAL A 16 -7.86 -7.09 -10.77
C VAL A 16 -6.47 -7.66 -11.07
N GLY A 17 -5.60 -7.72 -10.05
CA GLY A 17 -4.29 -8.35 -10.15
C GLY A 17 -3.16 -7.40 -10.58
N HIS A 18 -3.45 -6.12 -10.79
CA HIS A 18 -2.50 -5.12 -11.30
C HIS A 18 -1.18 -5.03 -10.53
N SER A 19 -1.20 -5.32 -9.23
CA SER A 19 -0.01 -5.31 -8.38
C SER A 19 0.91 -6.53 -8.55
N PHE A 20 0.61 -7.45 -9.47
CA PHE A 20 1.34 -8.73 -9.66
C PHE A 20 1.77 -8.93 -11.13
N SER A 21 2.05 -7.83 -11.82
CA SER A 21 2.51 -7.84 -13.21
C SER A 21 3.89 -8.47 -13.39
N GLU A 22 4.16 -8.98 -14.59
CA GLU A 22 5.41 -9.63 -14.93
C GLU A 22 6.63 -8.72 -14.72
N GLY A 23 7.55 -9.16 -13.84
CA GLY A 23 8.71 -8.37 -13.46
C GLY A 23 8.38 -7.12 -12.64
N ALA A 24 7.16 -7.04 -12.09
CA ALA A 24 6.63 -5.87 -11.38
C ALA A 24 6.67 -4.57 -12.20
N ARG A 25 6.54 -4.69 -13.53
CA ARG A 25 6.52 -3.57 -14.46
C ARG A 25 5.11 -3.03 -14.64
N ASN A 26 4.97 -1.72 -14.77
CA ASN A 26 3.69 -1.10 -15.05
C ASN A 26 3.09 -1.67 -16.36
N HIS A 27 1.78 -1.97 -16.32
CA HIS A 27 0.98 -2.53 -17.43
C HIS A 27 1.41 -3.92 -17.96
N ALA A 28 2.49 -4.52 -17.45
CA ALA A 28 2.90 -5.83 -17.92
C ALA A 28 1.84 -6.91 -17.63
N PRO A 29 1.74 -7.96 -18.47
CA PRO A 29 0.79 -9.05 -18.29
C PRO A 29 0.82 -9.65 -16.89
N VAL A 30 -0.32 -10.15 -16.43
CA VAL A 30 -0.45 -10.80 -15.14
C VAL A 30 -0.78 -12.28 -15.33
N ARG A 31 -0.06 -13.13 -14.60
CA ARG A 31 -0.28 -14.58 -14.56
C ARG A 31 -0.49 -15.03 -13.12
N ILE A 32 -1.75 -15.23 -12.75
CA ILE A 32 -2.13 -15.68 -11.41
C ILE A 32 -3.05 -16.89 -11.56
N GLY A 33 -2.77 -17.96 -10.81
CA GLY A 33 -3.66 -19.12 -10.79
C GLY A 33 -5.02 -18.80 -10.15
N PRO A 34 -6.11 -19.47 -10.54
CA PRO A 34 -7.47 -19.10 -10.13
C PRO A 34 -7.67 -19.03 -8.61
N ASN A 35 -7.05 -19.94 -7.85
CA ASN A 35 -7.19 -19.96 -6.40
C ASN A 35 -6.47 -18.78 -5.73
N GLU A 36 -5.29 -18.41 -6.21
CA GLU A 36 -4.57 -17.25 -5.68
C GLU A 36 -5.28 -15.95 -6.06
N LEU A 37 -5.84 -15.88 -7.27
CA LEU A 37 -6.67 -14.77 -7.70
C LEU A 37 -7.90 -14.61 -6.77
N GLN A 38 -8.64 -15.69 -6.51
CA GLN A 38 -9.85 -15.69 -5.69
C GLN A 38 -9.57 -15.40 -4.21
N ASP A 39 -8.53 -16.01 -3.65
CA ASP A 39 -8.26 -15.96 -2.20
C ASP A 39 -7.47 -14.72 -1.79
N THR A 40 -6.72 -14.10 -2.71
CA THR A 40 -5.84 -12.95 -2.40
C THR A 40 -6.30 -11.67 -3.08
N PHE A 41 -6.48 -11.68 -4.41
CA PHE A 41 -6.61 -10.44 -5.19
C PHE A 41 -8.07 -10.00 -5.38
N LEU A 42 -9.00 -10.94 -5.58
CA LEU A 42 -10.43 -10.66 -5.67
C LEU A 42 -11.07 -10.40 -4.31
N LEU A 43 -10.58 -11.07 -3.25
CA LEU A 43 -11.12 -10.98 -1.90
C LEU A 43 -11.35 -9.54 -1.40
N PRO A 44 -10.38 -8.60 -1.45
CA PRO A 44 -10.61 -7.23 -0.99
C PRO A 44 -11.67 -6.48 -1.82
N PHE A 45 -11.77 -6.75 -3.13
CA PHE A 45 -12.82 -6.16 -3.98
C PHE A 45 -14.19 -6.72 -3.62
N GLU A 46 -14.30 -8.04 -3.43
CA GLU A 46 -15.54 -8.68 -2.99
C GLU A 46 -16.01 -8.09 -1.66
N MET A 47 -15.11 -7.97 -0.68
CA MET A 47 -15.42 -7.38 0.63
C MET A 47 -15.86 -5.92 0.50
N ALA A 48 -15.22 -5.12 -0.35
CA ALA A 48 -15.61 -3.73 -0.57
C ALA A 48 -16.98 -3.61 -1.26
N VAL A 49 -17.28 -4.47 -2.23
CA VAL A 49 -18.59 -4.52 -2.89
C VAL A 49 -19.67 -4.98 -1.90
N LYS A 50 -19.45 -6.07 -1.17
CA LYS A 50 -20.48 -6.68 -0.31
C LYS A 50 -20.67 -5.96 1.01
N LEU A 51 -19.60 -5.52 1.68
CA LEU A 51 -19.67 -4.87 3.00
C LEU A 51 -19.80 -3.35 2.89
N ALA A 52 -18.89 -2.72 2.15
CA ALA A 52 -18.83 -1.26 2.06
C ALA A 52 -19.78 -0.67 1.01
N LYS A 53 -20.37 -1.53 0.17
CA LYS A 53 -21.27 -1.15 -0.93
C LYS A 53 -20.61 -0.07 -1.79
N ALA A 54 -19.40 -0.33 -2.30
CA ALA A 54 -18.78 0.52 -3.30
C ALA A 54 -19.56 0.46 -4.62
N HIS A 55 -19.69 1.61 -5.31
CA HIS A 55 -20.54 1.76 -6.50
C HIS A 55 -19.81 2.29 -7.73
N SER A 56 -18.48 2.27 -7.68
CA SER A 56 -17.65 2.49 -8.85
C SER A 56 -16.48 1.51 -8.85
N LEU A 57 -16.05 1.08 -10.04
CA LEU A 57 -14.94 0.15 -10.22
C LEU A 57 -14.17 0.47 -11.50
N MET A 58 -12.85 0.32 -11.45
CA MET A 58 -11.95 0.56 -12.58
C MET A 58 -11.18 -0.72 -12.93
N PRO A 59 -11.38 -1.30 -14.13
CA PRO A 59 -10.62 -2.44 -14.61
C PRO A 59 -9.13 -2.09 -14.79
N ALA A 60 -8.25 -3.06 -14.59
CA ALA A 60 -6.81 -2.89 -14.75
C ALA A 60 -6.36 -2.86 -16.21
N TYR A 61 -5.26 -2.16 -16.49
CA TYR A 61 -4.69 -2.03 -17.85
C TYR A 61 -4.33 -3.36 -18.53
N HIS A 62 -3.75 -4.28 -17.77
CA HIS A 62 -3.11 -5.48 -18.29
C HIS A 62 -4.13 -6.57 -18.67
N ASP A 63 -3.64 -7.59 -19.38
CA ASP A 63 -4.33 -8.86 -19.49
C ASP A 63 -4.07 -9.74 -18.27
N LEU A 64 -5.05 -10.57 -17.92
CA LEU A 64 -4.91 -11.63 -16.93
C LEU A 64 -4.97 -12.97 -17.67
N ASP A 65 -3.81 -13.61 -17.81
CA ASP A 65 -3.63 -14.84 -18.60
C ASP A 65 -4.16 -14.70 -20.04
N GLY A 66 -3.88 -13.56 -20.69
CA GLY A 66 -4.28 -13.27 -22.07
C GLY A 66 -5.67 -12.64 -22.24
N GLU A 67 -6.45 -12.47 -21.17
CA GLU A 67 -7.75 -11.81 -21.21
C GLU A 67 -7.64 -10.33 -20.74
N PRO A 68 -7.80 -9.31 -21.61
CA PRO A 68 -7.79 -7.91 -21.18
C PRO A 68 -9.00 -7.57 -20.30
N MET A 69 -8.76 -6.90 -19.16
CA MET A 69 -9.83 -6.64 -18.18
C MET A 69 -10.93 -5.71 -18.69
N HIS A 70 -10.61 -4.75 -19.56
CA HIS A 70 -11.61 -3.82 -20.12
C HIS A 70 -12.63 -4.46 -21.06
N GLN A 71 -12.41 -5.70 -21.52
CA GLN A 71 -13.39 -6.45 -22.34
C GLN A 71 -13.84 -7.78 -21.68
N SER A 72 -13.49 -8.01 -20.42
CA SER A 72 -13.77 -9.28 -19.75
C SER A 72 -15.21 -9.34 -19.22
N VAL A 73 -16.09 -10.05 -19.92
CA VAL A 73 -17.44 -10.38 -19.44
C VAL A 73 -17.37 -11.25 -18.17
N ARG A 74 -16.43 -12.19 -18.12
CA ARG A 74 -16.24 -13.09 -16.98
C ARG A 74 -15.99 -12.33 -15.68
N TYR A 75 -15.08 -11.36 -15.69
CA TYR A 75 -14.76 -10.62 -14.46
C TYR A 75 -15.76 -9.50 -14.18
N LEU A 76 -16.18 -8.76 -15.21
CA LEU A 76 -17.00 -7.55 -15.02
C LEU A 76 -18.51 -7.82 -14.92
N GLN A 77 -19.02 -8.88 -15.55
CA GLN A 77 -20.43 -9.29 -15.42
C GLN A 77 -20.56 -10.45 -14.46
N GLU A 78 -19.98 -11.61 -14.78
CA GLU A 78 -20.28 -12.85 -14.04
C GLU A 78 -19.78 -12.79 -12.59
N ILE A 79 -18.53 -12.37 -12.36
CA ILE A 79 -18.00 -12.27 -10.99
C ILE A 79 -18.51 -11.00 -10.29
N LEU A 80 -18.27 -9.84 -10.89
CA LEU A 80 -18.56 -8.57 -10.23
C LEU A 80 -20.06 -8.31 -10.05
N ARG A 81 -20.88 -8.49 -11.10
CA ARG A 81 -22.31 -8.17 -11.03
C ARG A 81 -23.12 -9.37 -10.57
N ASP A 82 -22.98 -10.53 -11.20
CA ASP A 82 -23.86 -11.67 -10.93
C ASP A 82 -23.53 -12.35 -9.59
N GLN A 83 -22.24 -12.59 -9.31
CA GLN A 83 -21.85 -13.25 -8.05
C GLN A 83 -21.76 -12.31 -6.86
N TRP A 84 -21.35 -11.05 -7.03
CA TRP A 84 -21.18 -10.11 -5.92
C TRP A 84 -22.30 -9.08 -5.77
N GLY A 85 -23.17 -8.96 -6.77
CA GLY A 85 -24.31 -8.04 -6.73
C GLY A 85 -23.93 -6.57 -6.93
N PHE A 86 -22.85 -6.28 -7.67
CA PHE A 86 -22.45 -4.90 -7.96
C PHE A 86 -23.43 -4.18 -8.89
N ASP A 87 -24.09 -3.14 -8.40
CA ASP A 87 -25.03 -2.30 -9.15
C ASP A 87 -24.45 -0.91 -9.53
N GLY A 88 -23.14 -0.75 -9.39
CA GLY A 88 -22.40 0.49 -9.67
C GLY A 88 -22.05 0.73 -11.14
N ILE A 89 -21.33 1.84 -11.35
CA ILE A 89 -20.74 2.26 -12.64
C ILE A 89 -19.35 1.64 -12.79
N ILE A 90 -19.00 1.15 -13.98
CA ILE A 90 -17.63 0.74 -14.29
C ILE A 90 -16.98 1.83 -15.15
N VAL A 91 -15.82 2.32 -14.72
CA VAL A 91 -15.07 3.36 -15.43
C VAL A 91 -13.78 2.76 -15.96
N SER A 92 -13.41 3.03 -17.21
CA SER A 92 -12.14 2.54 -17.74
C SER A 92 -10.99 3.19 -16.98
N ASP A 93 -9.87 2.48 -16.83
CA ASP A 93 -8.58 3.18 -16.68
C ASP A 93 -8.24 4.00 -17.94
N TYR A 94 -7.24 4.88 -17.86
CA TYR A 94 -6.94 5.86 -18.90
C TYR A 94 -6.59 5.19 -20.24
N GLU A 95 -7.34 5.48 -21.31
CA GLU A 95 -7.14 4.86 -22.62
C GLU A 95 -7.26 3.32 -22.63
N GLY A 96 -7.78 2.69 -21.56
CA GLY A 96 -7.81 1.23 -21.48
C GLY A 96 -8.70 0.56 -22.53
N ILE A 97 -9.69 1.28 -23.07
CA ILE A 97 -10.53 0.78 -24.17
C ILE A 97 -9.77 0.82 -25.50
N SER A 98 -9.06 1.90 -25.79
CA SER A 98 -8.29 2.05 -27.03
C SER A 98 -7.09 1.08 -27.07
N GLN A 99 -6.53 0.72 -25.91
CA GLN A 99 -5.51 -0.32 -25.76
C GLN A 99 -5.96 -1.71 -26.24
N LEU A 100 -7.26 -2.02 -26.25
CA LEU A 100 -7.78 -3.28 -26.84
C LEU A 100 -7.40 -3.43 -28.33
N PHE A 101 -7.32 -2.31 -29.04
CA PHE A 101 -6.90 -2.25 -30.45
C PHE A 101 -5.40 -1.99 -30.62
N TRP A 102 -4.83 -1.03 -29.88
CA TRP A 102 -3.45 -0.60 -30.10
C TRP A 102 -2.39 -1.53 -29.48
N GLU A 103 -2.65 -2.02 -28.27
CA GLU A 103 -1.65 -2.71 -27.44
C GLU A 103 -1.96 -4.20 -27.32
N HIS A 104 -3.15 -4.54 -26.83
CA HIS A 104 -3.60 -5.93 -26.64
C HIS A 104 -3.86 -6.67 -27.95
N ARG A 105 -4.18 -5.93 -29.03
CA ARG A 105 -4.49 -6.47 -30.36
C ARG A 105 -5.60 -7.54 -30.34
N THR A 106 -6.54 -7.45 -29.40
CA THR A 106 -7.69 -8.34 -29.31
C THR A 106 -8.88 -7.87 -30.13
N GLN A 107 -8.89 -6.59 -30.51
CA GLN A 107 -9.94 -6.00 -31.33
C GLN A 107 -9.35 -5.43 -32.63
N PRO A 108 -10.03 -5.58 -33.78
CA PRO A 108 -9.49 -5.20 -35.09
C PRO A 108 -9.53 -3.69 -35.38
N ASP A 109 -10.36 -2.93 -34.65
CA ASP A 109 -10.54 -1.48 -34.81
C ASP A 109 -11.20 -0.85 -33.57
N MET A 110 -11.30 0.48 -33.53
CA MET A 110 -11.90 1.21 -32.41
C MET A 110 -13.40 0.96 -32.23
N ALA A 111 -14.15 0.67 -33.29
CA ALA A 111 -15.57 0.35 -33.17
C ALA A 111 -15.77 -0.98 -32.44
N SER A 112 -14.96 -1.98 -32.77
CA SER A 112 -14.97 -3.30 -32.13
C SER A 112 -14.47 -3.22 -30.69
N ALA A 113 -13.46 -2.39 -30.41
CA ALA A 113 -13.01 -2.11 -29.05
C ALA A 113 -14.09 -1.44 -28.19
N ALA A 114 -14.76 -0.42 -28.73
CA ALA A 114 -15.85 0.26 -28.04
C ALA A 114 -17.01 -0.70 -27.74
N ALA A 115 -17.42 -1.51 -28.72
CA ALA A 115 -18.47 -2.50 -28.56
C ALA A 115 -18.13 -3.57 -27.52
N ALA A 116 -16.91 -4.12 -27.57
CA ALA A 116 -16.45 -5.14 -26.62
C ALA A 116 -16.44 -4.61 -25.18
N ALA A 117 -15.91 -3.41 -24.97
CA ALA A 117 -15.84 -2.80 -23.65
C ALA A 117 -17.23 -2.49 -23.07
N LEU A 118 -18.12 -1.88 -23.88
CA LEU A 118 -19.47 -1.56 -23.42
C LEU A 118 -20.31 -2.82 -23.17
N THR A 119 -20.12 -3.87 -23.97
CA THR A 119 -20.76 -5.19 -23.76
C THR A 119 -20.26 -5.85 -22.47
N ALA A 120 -18.97 -5.74 -22.16
CA ALA A 120 -18.42 -6.17 -20.87
C ALA A 120 -18.91 -5.29 -19.69
N GLY A 121 -19.53 -4.14 -19.98
CA GLY A 121 -20.18 -3.26 -19.02
C GLY A 121 -19.30 -2.12 -18.51
N VAL A 122 -18.20 -1.80 -19.20
CA VAL A 122 -17.45 -0.55 -18.97
C VAL A 122 -18.35 0.61 -19.40
N ASP A 123 -18.83 1.38 -18.44
CA ASP A 123 -19.86 2.40 -18.67
C ASP A 123 -19.23 3.74 -19.08
N VAL A 124 -18.07 4.10 -18.52
CA VAL A 124 -17.37 5.39 -18.77
C VAL A 124 -16.00 5.15 -19.38
N GLU A 125 -15.68 5.88 -20.45
CA GLU A 125 -14.31 6.01 -20.95
C GLU A 125 -13.57 7.14 -20.25
N LEU A 126 -12.32 6.89 -19.83
CA LEU A 126 -11.39 7.87 -19.27
C LEU A 126 -10.10 7.91 -20.09
N PRO A 127 -9.37 9.04 -20.10
CA PRO A 127 -9.78 10.33 -19.54
C PRO A 127 -10.66 11.15 -20.50
N GLY A 128 -10.82 10.69 -21.74
CA GLY A 128 -11.55 11.38 -22.80
C GLY A 128 -12.59 10.48 -23.45
N ASP A 129 -12.65 10.51 -24.78
CA ASP A 129 -13.66 9.78 -25.56
C ASP A 129 -13.09 9.18 -26.86
N THR A 130 -11.81 8.80 -26.80
CA THR A 130 -10.99 8.28 -27.89
C THR A 130 -11.66 7.14 -28.65
N ALA A 131 -12.26 6.18 -27.94
CA ALA A 131 -12.93 5.02 -28.51
C ALA A 131 -14.45 5.21 -28.61
N TYR A 132 -15.12 5.69 -27.56
CA TYR A 132 -16.58 5.66 -27.48
C TYR A 132 -17.27 6.70 -28.38
N ARG A 133 -16.69 7.90 -28.56
CA ARG A 133 -17.35 9.00 -29.31
C ARG A 133 -17.79 8.57 -30.71
N GLU A 134 -16.86 8.02 -31.48
CA GLU A 134 -17.12 7.56 -32.85
C GLU A 134 -17.24 6.04 -32.95
N GLY A 135 -16.53 5.29 -32.11
CA GLY A 135 -16.54 3.83 -32.13
C GLY A 135 -17.91 3.23 -31.82
N LEU A 136 -18.66 3.77 -30.84
CA LEU A 136 -20.00 3.26 -30.52
C LEU A 136 -20.99 3.49 -31.66
N LYS A 137 -20.94 4.66 -32.31
CA LYS A 137 -21.79 4.95 -33.49
C LYS A 137 -21.50 3.97 -34.61
N GLN A 138 -20.23 3.78 -34.95
CA GLN A 138 -19.82 2.85 -35.99
C GLN A 138 -20.16 1.39 -35.64
N ALA A 139 -20.06 1.00 -34.37
CA ALA A 139 -20.44 -0.33 -33.92
C ALA A 139 -21.94 -0.60 -34.08
N LEU A 140 -22.79 0.38 -33.77
CA LEU A 140 -24.24 0.31 -33.99
C LEU A 140 -24.56 0.24 -35.49
N ASP A 141 -23.97 1.13 -36.31
CA ASP A 141 -24.18 1.15 -37.77
C ASP A 141 -23.76 -0.17 -38.44
N ARG A 142 -22.71 -0.81 -37.93
CA ARG A 142 -22.20 -2.11 -38.39
C ARG A 142 -22.94 -3.31 -37.80
N GLY A 143 -23.87 -3.10 -36.85
CA GLY A 143 -24.58 -4.18 -36.15
C GLY A 143 -23.70 -5.03 -35.23
N ILE A 144 -22.55 -4.51 -34.79
CA ILE A 144 -21.64 -5.17 -33.82
C ILE A 144 -22.16 -5.00 -32.39
N LEU A 145 -22.87 -3.91 -32.14
CA LEU A 145 -23.42 -3.54 -30.83
C LEU A 145 -24.94 -3.36 -30.95
N ASP A 146 -25.68 -3.81 -29.94
CA ASP A 146 -27.12 -3.55 -29.82
C ASP A 146 -27.36 -2.24 -29.04
N MET A 147 -28.32 -1.43 -29.47
CA MET A 147 -28.75 -0.22 -28.77
C MET A 147 -29.19 -0.51 -27.33
N ALA A 148 -29.74 -1.69 -27.06
CA ALA A 148 -30.11 -2.11 -25.70
C ALA A 148 -28.92 -2.11 -24.72
N VAL A 149 -27.69 -2.39 -25.20
CA VAL A 149 -26.47 -2.33 -24.38
C VAL A 149 -26.13 -0.88 -24.02
N VAL A 150 -26.31 0.04 -24.98
CA VAL A 150 -26.13 1.48 -24.75
C VAL A 150 -27.17 2.00 -23.76
N ASP A 151 -28.45 1.65 -23.95
CA ASP A 151 -29.53 2.04 -23.04
C ASP A 151 -29.28 1.58 -21.61
N GLN A 152 -28.73 0.37 -21.44
CA GLN A 152 -28.36 -0.15 -20.12
C GLN A 152 -27.24 0.65 -19.45
N SER A 153 -26.22 1.07 -20.20
CA SER A 153 -25.15 1.94 -19.69
C SER A 153 -25.71 3.34 -19.32
N VAL A 154 -26.53 3.92 -20.20
CA VAL A 154 -27.19 5.22 -19.95
C VAL A 154 -28.08 5.16 -18.69
N TYR A 155 -28.84 4.08 -18.52
CA TYR A 155 -29.66 3.85 -17.33
C TYR A 155 -28.81 3.88 -16.05
N ARG A 156 -27.66 3.18 -16.01
CA ARG A 156 -26.76 3.20 -14.84
C ARG A 156 -26.25 4.61 -14.52
N HIS A 157 -25.88 5.38 -15.54
CA HIS A 157 -25.46 6.77 -15.36
C HIS A 157 -26.58 7.63 -14.76
N LEU A 158 -27.78 7.58 -15.35
CA LEU A 158 -28.92 8.39 -14.90
C LEU A 158 -29.34 8.00 -13.48
N LEU A 159 -29.37 6.69 -13.18
CA LEU A 159 -29.67 6.16 -11.87
C LEU A 159 -28.71 6.73 -10.81
N TRP A 160 -27.40 6.67 -11.05
CA TRP A 160 -26.43 7.14 -10.07
C TRP A 160 -26.35 8.65 -9.98
N LYS A 161 -26.52 9.40 -11.08
CA LYS A 161 -26.67 10.86 -11.02
C LYS A 161 -27.89 11.27 -10.19
N SER A 162 -29.01 10.55 -10.32
CA SER A 162 -30.20 10.76 -9.51
C SER A 162 -29.98 10.39 -8.04
N ARG A 163 -29.37 9.23 -7.75
CA ARG A 163 -29.03 8.82 -6.37
C ARG A 163 -28.09 9.79 -5.66
N LEU A 164 -27.20 10.44 -6.40
CA LEU A 164 -26.29 11.47 -5.89
C LEU A 164 -26.94 12.86 -5.77
N GLY A 165 -28.19 13.01 -6.21
CA GLY A 165 -28.91 14.30 -6.20
C GLY A 165 -28.35 15.32 -7.18
N LEU A 166 -27.63 14.90 -8.22
CA LEU A 166 -26.99 15.82 -9.18
C LEU A 166 -27.99 16.51 -10.12
N PHE A 167 -29.23 16.01 -10.22
CA PHE A 167 -30.28 16.72 -10.95
C PHE A 167 -30.83 17.91 -10.16
N GLU A 168 -30.87 17.78 -8.83
CA GLU A 168 -31.37 18.80 -7.92
C GLU A 168 -30.27 19.78 -7.49
N ASN A 169 -29.05 19.28 -7.24
CA ASN A 169 -27.91 20.04 -6.72
C ASN A 169 -26.62 19.73 -7.51
N PRO A 170 -26.53 20.14 -8.78
CA PRO A 170 -25.38 19.79 -9.64
C PRO A 170 -24.06 20.50 -9.28
N TYR A 171 -24.13 21.63 -8.57
CA TYR A 171 -22.98 22.52 -8.35
C TYR A 171 -22.82 22.87 -6.88
N VAL A 172 -21.58 23.19 -6.49
CA VAL A 172 -21.23 23.70 -5.16
C VAL A 172 -20.83 25.17 -5.26
N ASP A 173 -20.93 25.88 -4.15
CA ASP A 173 -20.34 27.22 -4.02
C ASP A 173 -18.82 27.10 -3.83
N GLU A 174 -18.05 27.39 -4.88
CA GLU A 174 -16.59 27.24 -4.88
C GLU A 174 -15.90 28.10 -3.81
N ASP A 175 -16.48 29.26 -3.48
CA ASP A 175 -15.94 30.18 -2.47
C ASP A 175 -16.09 29.63 -1.04
N SER A 176 -16.95 28.64 -0.85
CA SER A 176 -17.25 28.02 0.45
C SER A 176 -16.40 26.77 0.79
N ILE A 177 -15.49 26.34 -0.10
CA ILE A 177 -14.81 25.02 -0.02
C ILE A 177 -13.65 24.98 0.99
N LEU A 178 -13.07 26.13 1.37
CA LEU A 178 -11.84 26.19 2.17
C LEU A 178 -11.93 26.43 3.71
N PRO A 179 -13.09 26.55 4.39
CA PRO A 179 -13.11 27.06 5.76
C PRO A 179 -12.74 26.05 6.88
N ASP A 180 -12.72 24.73 6.64
CA ASP A 180 -12.41 23.72 7.68
C ASP A 180 -11.13 22.90 7.38
N LEU A 181 -10.06 23.56 6.95
CA LEU A 181 -8.75 22.91 6.77
C LEU A 181 -8.14 22.41 8.10
N GLY A 182 -8.47 23.04 9.23
CA GLY A 182 -7.86 22.73 10.53
C GLY A 182 -8.08 21.29 11.01
N LYS A 183 -9.31 20.76 10.89
CA LYS A 183 -9.58 19.36 11.26
C LYS A 183 -8.91 18.35 10.34
N HIS A 184 -8.85 18.66 9.04
CA HIS A 184 -8.16 17.81 8.06
C HIS A 184 -6.65 17.78 8.29
N ASP A 185 -6.09 18.92 8.71
CA ASP A 185 -4.69 19.07 9.04
C ASP A 185 -4.28 18.23 10.28
N GLU A 186 -5.10 18.25 11.34
CA GLU A 186 -4.92 17.39 12.52
C GLU A 186 -5.03 15.89 12.15
N LEU A 187 -5.99 15.54 11.30
CA LEU A 187 -6.15 14.16 10.83
C LEU A 187 -4.94 13.70 10.00
N ALA A 188 -4.41 14.55 9.11
CA ALA A 188 -3.22 14.26 8.33
C ALA A 188 -1.99 14.03 9.22
N TYR A 189 -1.84 14.85 10.28
CA TYR A 189 -0.79 14.65 11.27
C TYR A 189 -0.94 13.31 12.01
N LYS A 190 -2.15 12.99 12.52
CA LYS A 190 -2.42 11.72 13.19
C LYS A 190 -2.15 10.51 12.28
N ALA A 191 -2.51 10.61 11.00
CA ALA A 191 -2.23 9.58 10.01
C ALA A 191 -0.73 9.39 9.80
N ALA A 192 0.05 10.47 9.71
CA ALA A 192 1.50 10.41 9.57
C ALA A 192 2.16 9.74 10.79
N VAL A 193 1.81 10.17 12.02
CA VAL A 193 2.32 9.57 13.27
C VAL A 193 2.08 8.05 13.31
N ARG A 194 0.89 7.61 12.88
CA ARG A 194 0.48 6.20 12.86
C ARG A 194 1.04 5.38 11.72
N SER A 195 1.67 6.01 10.74
CA SER A 195 2.20 5.36 9.53
C SER A 195 3.72 5.28 9.54
N ILE A 196 4.42 6.20 10.19
CA ILE A 196 5.88 6.20 10.32
C ILE A 196 6.31 5.06 11.25
N VAL A 197 7.23 4.21 10.77
CA VAL A 197 7.64 2.98 11.47
C VAL A 197 9.08 3.11 11.96
N LEU A 198 9.29 2.98 13.28
CA LEU A 198 10.63 2.81 13.83
C LEU A 198 11.08 1.36 13.64
N LEU A 199 12.08 1.12 12.78
CA LEU A 199 12.56 -0.22 12.45
C LEU A 199 13.71 -0.67 13.36
N LYS A 200 14.57 0.26 13.75
CA LYS A 200 15.72 -0.01 14.60
C LYS A 200 15.97 1.18 15.49
N ASN A 201 16.37 0.92 16.73
CA ASN A 201 16.84 1.94 17.66
C ASN A 201 17.72 1.26 18.73
N ASP A 202 18.99 1.65 18.82
CA ASP A 202 19.94 1.17 19.82
C ASP A 202 19.98 2.04 21.10
N GLY A 203 19.07 3.02 21.20
CA GLY A 203 18.97 3.95 22.32
C GLY A 203 19.25 5.40 21.94
N ILE A 204 19.70 5.68 20.71
CA ILE A 204 19.92 7.04 20.21
C ILE A 204 18.62 7.87 20.11
N LEU A 205 17.48 7.24 19.84
CA LEU A 205 16.18 7.90 19.81
C LEU A 205 15.40 7.66 21.13
N PRO A 206 14.66 8.67 21.63
CA PRO A 206 14.51 10.02 21.07
C PRO A 206 15.71 10.95 21.32
N LEU A 207 15.89 11.94 20.43
CA LEU A 207 16.94 12.97 20.45
C LEU A 207 16.71 14.02 21.55
N ALA A 208 16.87 13.63 22.82
CA ALA A 208 16.68 14.53 23.95
C ALA A 208 17.84 15.54 24.14
N ASP A 209 19.08 15.15 23.78
CA ASP A 209 20.28 16.00 23.89
C ASP A 209 21.26 15.66 22.76
N ALA A 210 20.92 16.08 21.54
CA ALA A 210 21.61 15.64 20.33
C ALA A 210 22.94 16.36 20.06
N GLY A 211 23.32 17.34 20.89
CA GLY A 211 24.44 18.22 20.65
C GLY A 211 24.32 18.89 19.28
N LYS A 212 25.42 18.90 18.52
CA LYS A 212 25.43 19.36 17.13
C LYS A 212 24.95 18.25 16.19
N VAL A 213 23.97 18.57 15.36
CA VAL A 213 23.31 17.64 14.45
C VAL A 213 23.65 17.97 13.01
N ALA A 214 24.17 16.99 12.26
CA ALA A 214 24.26 17.08 10.81
C ALA A 214 23.01 16.45 10.18
N LEU A 215 22.27 17.23 9.41
CA LEU A 215 21.19 16.74 8.56
C LEU A 215 21.73 16.58 7.14
N VAL A 216 21.79 15.35 6.65
CA VAL A 216 22.39 15.00 5.37
C VAL A 216 21.38 14.29 4.48
N GLY A 217 21.44 14.54 3.17
CA GLY A 217 20.73 13.75 2.17
C GLY A 217 19.72 14.55 1.35
N PRO A 218 19.38 14.08 0.14
CA PRO A 218 18.59 14.83 -0.83
C PRO A 218 17.15 15.14 -0.39
N LEU A 219 16.60 14.37 0.54
CA LEU A 219 15.20 14.48 0.96
C LEU A 219 15.01 15.29 2.24
N ALA A 220 16.09 15.72 2.88
CA ALA A 220 16.03 16.52 4.10
C ALA A 220 15.36 17.88 3.88
N ASP A 221 15.60 18.53 2.73
CA ASP A 221 15.05 19.84 2.40
C ASP A 221 14.21 19.82 1.11
N ASN A 222 13.44 18.75 0.92
CA ASN A 222 12.58 18.57 -0.24
C ASN A 222 11.13 18.30 0.19
N ALA A 223 10.24 19.28 -0.03
CA ALA A 223 8.83 19.17 0.33
C ALA A 223 8.09 18.05 -0.44
N TYR A 224 8.48 17.81 -1.69
CA TYR A 224 7.91 16.74 -2.51
C TYR A 224 8.40 15.34 -2.12
N GLY A 225 9.51 15.26 -1.38
CA GLY A 225 9.96 14.01 -0.75
C GLY A 225 8.95 13.43 0.25
N MET A 226 7.99 14.24 0.72
CA MET A 226 6.94 13.79 1.64
C MET A 226 5.70 13.26 0.91
N LEU A 227 5.58 13.47 -0.41
CA LEU A 227 4.33 13.29 -1.15
C LEU A 227 4.37 12.07 -2.09
N GLY A 228 3.20 11.44 -2.30
CA GLY A 228 3.00 10.38 -3.29
C GLY A 228 2.72 10.89 -4.70
N GLY A 229 2.84 10.00 -5.71
CA GLY A 229 2.72 10.33 -7.14
C GLY A 229 1.38 10.92 -7.57
N TYR A 230 0.29 10.58 -6.86
CA TYR A 230 -1.06 11.11 -7.11
C TYR A 230 -1.43 12.28 -6.17
N SER A 231 -0.44 12.97 -5.60
CA SER A 231 -0.66 14.25 -4.91
C SER A 231 -0.70 15.37 -5.96
N PHE A 232 -1.60 16.34 -5.84
CA PHE A 232 -1.77 17.44 -6.82
C PHE A 232 -0.45 18.05 -7.33
N PRO A 233 0.50 18.49 -6.48
CA PRO A 233 1.73 19.11 -6.97
C PRO A 233 2.71 18.11 -7.63
N VAL A 234 2.66 16.82 -7.27
CA VAL A 234 3.51 15.77 -7.87
C VAL A 234 2.91 15.29 -9.20
N HIS A 235 1.59 15.12 -9.25
CA HIS A 235 0.88 14.70 -10.46
C HIS A 235 1.03 15.73 -11.59
N LEU A 236 1.08 17.02 -11.22
CA LEU A 236 1.22 18.15 -12.14
C LEU A 236 2.66 18.62 -12.33
N VAL A 237 3.65 17.85 -11.86
CA VAL A 237 5.04 18.30 -11.79
C VAL A 237 5.71 18.50 -13.17
N LEU A 238 5.09 17.96 -14.22
CA LEU A 238 5.45 18.19 -15.63
C LEU A 238 4.58 19.26 -16.31
N SER A 239 3.52 19.74 -15.66
CA SER A 239 2.68 20.79 -16.21
C SER A 239 3.25 22.16 -15.85
N GLU A 240 3.27 23.10 -16.80
CA GLU A 240 3.73 24.49 -16.58
C GLU A 240 2.80 25.30 -15.66
N ARG A 241 1.84 24.66 -14.98
CA ARG A 241 0.94 25.31 -14.03
C ARG A 241 1.74 25.70 -12.80
N LYS A 242 2.10 26.98 -12.73
CA LYS A 242 2.75 27.59 -11.57
C LYS A 242 1.99 27.24 -10.30
N GLU A 243 2.75 26.77 -9.32
CA GLU A 243 2.31 26.45 -7.97
C GLU A 243 1.38 27.55 -7.44
N ARG A 244 0.24 27.16 -6.86
CA ARG A 244 -0.23 27.92 -5.69
C ARG A 244 0.71 27.47 -4.59
N ASP A 245 1.47 28.39 -3.99
CA ASP A 245 2.37 28.14 -2.86
C ASP A 245 1.62 27.37 -1.75
N THR A 246 1.59 26.05 -1.83
CA THR A 246 1.29 25.21 -0.67
C THR A 246 2.57 25.21 0.12
N ALA A 247 2.65 26.03 1.17
CA ALA A 247 3.80 26.11 2.07
C ALA A 247 3.97 24.79 2.83
N LEU A 248 4.46 23.76 2.13
CA LEU A 248 4.80 22.46 2.69
C LEU A 248 6.15 22.59 3.39
N ARG A 249 6.17 22.27 4.67
CA ARG A 249 7.37 22.33 5.48
C ARG A 249 8.24 21.10 5.21
N THR A 250 9.53 21.32 5.04
CA THR A 250 10.53 20.25 4.87
C THR A 250 10.97 19.71 6.23
N LEU A 251 11.63 18.55 6.24
CA LEU A 251 12.23 18.02 7.47
C LEU A 251 13.27 19.01 8.03
N ARG A 252 14.05 19.66 7.15
CA ARG A 252 14.98 20.72 7.54
C ARG A 252 14.26 21.86 8.26
N ASN A 253 13.13 22.36 7.76
CA ASN A 253 12.39 23.41 8.46
C ASN A 253 12.01 22.96 9.88
N GLU A 254 11.44 21.77 10.02
CA GLU A 254 10.96 21.26 11.32
C GLU A 254 12.07 20.98 12.33
N LEU A 255 13.23 20.51 11.86
CA LEU A 255 14.38 20.29 12.73
C LEU A 255 15.11 21.60 13.04
N SER A 256 15.10 22.58 12.12
CA SER A 256 15.72 23.90 12.37
C SER A 256 15.00 24.61 13.50
N ASP A 257 13.67 24.52 13.56
CA ASP A 257 12.87 25.12 14.65
C ASP A 257 13.14 24.48 16.02
N ARG A 258 13.67 23.24 16.03
CA ARG A 258 13.94 22.48 17.27
C ARG A 258 15.39 22.57 17.73
N PHE A 259 16.33 22.58 16.79
CA PHE A 259 17.77 22.53 17.07
C PHE A 259 18.47 23.88 16.83
N GLY A 260 17.84 24.84 16.14
CA GLY A 260 18.41 26.15 15.86
C GLY A 260 19.80 26.06 15.20
N GLU A 261 20.76 26.80 15.76
CA GLU A 261 22.14 26.84 15.28
C GLU A 261 22.90 25.50 15.41
N ASN A 262 22.38 24.55 16.20
CA ASN A 262 22.98 23.22 16.33
C ASN A 262 22.71 22.33 15.11
N LEU A 263 21.83 22.73 14.18
CA LEU A 263 21.56 21.98 12.96
C LEU A 263 22.40 22.48 11.78
N VAL A 264 23.20 21.60 11.20
CA VAL A 264 23.92 21.86 9.94
C VAL A 264 23.36 20.97 8.85
N TYR A 265 22.76 21.58 7.82
CA TYR A 265 22.24 20.85 6.66
C TYR A 265 23.23 20.82 5.50
N ARG A 266 23.38 19.65 4.86
CA ARG A 266 24.04 19.47 3.56
C ARG A 266 23.30 18.44 2.72
N LYS A 267 23.02 18.77 1.46
CA LYS A 267 22.26 17.90 0.54
C LYS A 267 23.01 16.60 0.21
N GLY A 268 24.32 16.70 -0.02
CA GLY A 268 25.19 15.57 -0.36
C GLY A 268 25.10 15.13 -1.82
N CYS A 269 23.91 14.82 -2.32
CA CYS A 269 23.70 14.45 -3.74
C CYS A 269 22.30 14.86 -4.23
N ASP A 270 22.10 14.77 -5.54
CA ASP A 270 20.78 14.79 -6.16
C ASP A 270 20.27 13.37 -6.40
N ILE A 271 18.94 13.19 -6.41
CA ILE A 271 18.31 11.93 -6.83
C ILE A 271 18.16 11.91 -8.35
N LEU A 272 17.80 13.05 -8.93
CA LEU A 272 17.56 13.21 -10.37
C LEU A 272 18.44 14.33 -10.93
N SER A 273 18.99 14.13 -12.13
CA SER A 273 19.72 15.14 -12.91
C SER A 273 18.81 15.95 -13.84
N GLY A 274 17.55 15.50 -14.01
CA GLY A 274 16.54 16.13 -14.85
C GLY A 274 15.24 15.33 -14.83
N ARG A 275 14.33 15.64 -15.76
CA ARG A 275 13.09 14.88 -15.99
C ARG A 275 12.81 14.77 -17.48
N PRO A 276 12.12 13.71 -17.93
CA PRO A 276 11.72 13.59 -19.32
C PRO A 276 10.72 14.69 -19.70
N GLU A 277 10.88 15.28 -20.89
CA GLU A 277 9.90 16.22 -21.47
C GLU A 277 8.62 15.50 -21.93
N LYS A 278 8.77 14.26 -22.39
CA LYS A 278 7.66 13.37 -22.76
C LYS A 278 7.85 12.00 -22.13
N PRO A 279 6.85 11.49 -21.41
CA PRO A 279 6.91 10.13 -20.91
C PRO A 279 6.92 9.14 -22.08
N ALA A 280 7.80 8.15 -22.01
CA ALA A 280 7.77 7.05 -22.94
C ALA A 280 6.69 6.07 -22.52
N VAL A 281 5.63 6.00 -23.31
CA VAL A 281 4.59 4.98 -23.22
C VAL A 281 4.96 3.91 -24.22
N PHE A 282 5.22 2.71 -23.71
CA PHE A 282 5.69 1.51 -24.41
C PHE A 282 7.20 1.43 -24.66
N PRO A 283 7.81 0.29 -24.35
CA PRO A 283 8.31 -0.52 -25.47
C PRO A 283 7.99 -2.01 -25.28
N GLY A 284 7.97 -2.74 -26.40
CA GLY A 284 8.17 -4.19 -26.39
C GLY A 284 9.58 -4.52 -25.88
N ASP A 285 10.42 -5.14 -26.70
CA ASP A 285 11.82 -5.38 -26.31
C ASP A 285 12.54 -4.04 -26.06
N VAL A 286 13.10 -3.88 -24.86
CA VAL A 286 13.92 -2.72 -24.50
C VAL A 286 15.31 -2.92 -25.11
N ALA A 287 15.55 -2.35 -26.29
CA ALA A 287 16.85 -2.41 -26.93
C ALA A 287 17.90 -1.61 -26.12
N GLN A 288 19.06 -2.22 -25.87
CA GLN A 288 20.25 -1.56 -25.31
C GLN A 288 21.05 -0.78 -26.38
N ASP A 289 20.46 -0.49 -27.54
CA ASP A 289 21.15 0.15 -28.67
C ASP A 289 21.30 1.67 -28.50
N GLY A 290 20.95 2.23 -27.34
CA GLY A 290 21.11 3.64 -27.03
C GLY A 290 20.10 4.56 -27.74
N SER A 291 19.16 4.02 -28.52
CA SER A 291 17.96 4.76 -28.92
C SER A 291 16.97 4.96 -27.75
N SER A 292 17.21 4.24 -26.64
CA SER A 292 16.46 4.23 -25.40
C SER A 292 17.03 5.23 -24.36
N GLN A 293 16.23 6.27 -24.11
CA GLN A 293 16.11 7.10 -22.90
C GLN A 293 17.39 7.36 -22.07
N THR A 294 17.81 8.62 -22.03
CA THR A 294 18.75 9.13 -21.01
C THR A 294 18.21 8.83 -19.61
N SER A 295 18.95 8.07 -18.80
CA SER A 295 18.62 7.90 -17.38
C SER A 295 18.76 9.24 -16.68
N TYR A 296 17.67 9.70 -16.06
CA TYR A 296 17.67 10.93 -15.26
C TYR A 296 18.06 10.68 -13.80
N ILE A 297 18.44 9.46 -13.43
CA ILE A 297 18.95 9.15 -12.09
C ILE A 297 20.35 9.77 -11.93
N SER A 298 20.52 10.66 -10.95
CA SER A 298 21.80 11.34 -10.74
C SER A 298 22.80 10.44 -10.03
N THR A 299 24.00 10.33 -10.60
CA THR A 299 25.16 9.70 -9.97
C THR A 299 26.20 10.74 -9.52
N ASP A 300 25.83 12.03 -9.45
CA ASP A 300 26.73 13.09 -9.03
C ASP A 300 27.07 12.99 -7.54
N GLU A 301 28.36 13.09 -7.25
CA GLU A 301 28.95 13.00 -5.92
C GLU A 301 29.63 14.30 -5.49
N SER A 302 29.51 15.37 -6.29
CA SER A 302 30.17 16.66 -6.04
C SER A 302 29.87 17.24 -4.64
N GLY A 303 28.67 16.98 -4.10
CA GLY A 303 28.26 17.41 -2.76
C GLY A 303 28.74 16.52 -1.60
N PHE A 304 29.42 15.40 -1.86
CA PHE A 304 29.84 14.46 -0.81
C PHE A 304 30.81 15.10 0.18
N ALA A 305 31.80 15.85 -0.30
CA ALA A 305 32.84 16.42 0.56
C ALA A 305 32.24 17.32 1.65
N GLU A 306 31.31 18.19 1.29
CA GLU A 306 30.63 19.08 2.24
C GLU A 306 29.73 18.31 3.22
N ALA A 307 29.00 17.30 2.73
CA ALA A 307 28.14 16.47 3.57
C ALA A 307 28.95 15.66 4.59
N LEU A 308 30.09 15.08 4.17
CA LEU A 308 30.99 14.32 5.04
C LEU A 308 31.70 15.23 6.05
N ASP A 309 32.05 16.46 5.68
CA ASP A 309 32.60 17.44 6.63
C ASP A 309 31.56 17.84 7.70
N ALA A 310 30.33 18.13 7.31
CA ALA A 310 29.24 18.41 8.24
C ALA A 310 29.01 17.24 9.21
N ALA A 311 28.96 16.01 8.69
CA ALA A 311 28.80 14.79 9.50
C ALA A 311 29.98 14.56 10.44
N ARG A 312 31.22 14.77 10.00
CA ARG A 312 32.43 14.63 10.83
C ARG A 312 32.44 15.59 12.02
N ASN A 313 31.92 16.80 11.80
CA ASN A 313 31.86 17.89 12.78
C ASN A 313 30.57 17.92 13.61
N ALA A 314 29.74 16.87 13.53
CA ALA A 314 28.53 16.70 14.33
C ALA A 314 28.69 15.58 15.37
N ASP A 315 27.85 15.64 16.40
CA ASP A 315 27.71 14.61 17.43
C ASP A 315 26.72 13.52 16.98
N THR A 316 25.68 13.92 16.24
CA THR A 316 24.69 13.02 15.64
C THR A 316 24.46 13.37 14.17
N VAL A 317 24.30 12.34 13.33
CA VAL A 317 23.94 12.48 11.92
C VAL A 317 22.53 11.97 11.68
N ILE A 318 21.72 12.74 10.97
CA ILE A 318 20.41 12.36 10.44
C ILE A 318 20.54 12.28 8.92
N MET A 319 20.34 11.10 8.35
CA MET A 319 20.40 10.84 6.92
C MET A 319 18.99 10.68 6.34
N ALA A 320 18.60 11.54 5.40
CA ALA A 320 17.29 11.52 4.74
C ALA A 320 17.44 11.09 3.27
N VAL A 321 17.10 9.83 2.97
CA VAL A 321 17.29 9.18 1.67
C VAL A 321 16.05 8.42 1.22
N GLY A 322 15.97 8.09 -0.07
CA GLY A 322 14.89 7.27 -0.62
C GLY A 322 14.46 7.70 -2.02
N ASP A 323 13.14 7.79 -2.22
CA ASP A 323 12.48 8.07 -3.48
C ASP A 323 12.12 9.55 -3.66
N LEU A 324 11.96 9.95 -4.93
CA LEU A 324 11.06 11.03 -5.32
C LEU A 324 9.89 10.44 -6.10
N ALA A 325 8.67 10.72 -5.66
CA ALA A 325 7.50 10.30 -6.41
C ALA A 325 7.36 11.09 -7.71
N GLY A 326 6.87 10.42 -8.75
CA GLY A 326 6.58 11.00 -10.05
C GLY A 326 5.86 9.99 -10.95
N LEU A 327 5.42 10.45 -12.11
CA LEU A 327 4.81 9.60 -13.12
C LEU A 327 5.74 9.47 -14.32
N PHE A 328 5.79 8.28 -14.89
CA PHE A 328 6.47 7.94 -16.13
C PHE A 328 7.91 8.48 -16.17
N LEU A 329 8.72 8.04 -15.20
CA LEU A 329 10.14 8.38 -15.07
C LEU A 329 10.44 9.84 -14.70
N SER A 330 9.43 10.65 -14.38
CA SER A 330 9.64 11.98 -13.75
C SER A 330 10.02 11.91 -12.27
N GLY A 331 9.92 10.70 -11.69
CA GLY A 331 10.38 10.33 -10.35
C GLY A 331 10.94 8.91 -10.34
N THR A 332 11.41 8.46 -9.18
CA THR A 332 11.95 7.12 -8.94
C THR A 332 10.89 6.11 -8.49
N VAL A 333 9.70 6.57 -8.11
CA VAL A 333 8.54 5.74 -7.74
C VAL A 333 7.23 6.33 -8.24
N GLY A 334 6.30 5.45 -8.64
CA GLY A 334 5.00 5.81 -9.18
C GLY A 334 4.71 5.05 -10.48
N GLU A 335 3.64 5.44 -11.16
CA GLU A 335 3.24 4.86 -12.45
C GLU A 335 4.36 4.97 -13.47
N GLY A 336 4.74 3.87 -14.11
CA GLY A 336 5.84 3.86 -15.10
C GLY A 336 7.22 4.20 -14.54
N SER A 337 7.41 4.18 -13.22
CA SER A 337 8.70 4.41 -12.53
C SER A 337 9.10 3.17 -11.73
N ASP A 338 9.20 2.02 -12.41
CA ASP A 338 9.49 0.72 -11.81
C ASP A 338 10.98 0.56 -11.46
N ALA A 339 11.31 -0.35 -10.54
CA ALA A 339 12.69 -0.55 -10.06
C ALA A 339 13.13 -2.01 -10.15
N SER A 340 14.33 -2.26 -10.69
CA SER A 340 14.88 -3.60 -10.91
C SER A 340 15.70 -4.15 -9.75
N SER A 341 16.34 -3.30 -8.94
CA SER A 341 17.31 -3.73 -7.91
C SER A 341 16.85 -3.53 -6.47
N LEU A 342 15.80 -2.72 -6.24
CA LEU A 342 15.38 -2.23 -4.92
C LEU A 342 16.53 -1.62 -4.09
N GLU A 343 17.55 -1.06 -4.74
CA GLU A 343 18.61 -0.27 -4.11
C GLU A 343 18.25 1.23 -4.12
N LEU A 344 18.80 1.99 -3.17
CA LEU A 344 18.61 3.45 -3.13
C LEU A 344 19.06 4.09 -4.46
N PRO A 345 18.22 4.94 -5.10
CA PRO A 345 18.50 5.43 -6.43
C PRO A 345 19.66 6.44 -6.42
N GLY A 346 20.47 6.39 -7.48
CA GLY A 346 21.54 7.34 -7.73
C GLY A 346 22.74 7.20 -6.79
N ALA A 347 23.35 8.32 -6.43
CA ALA A 347 24.52 8.35 -5.54
C ALA A 347 24.18 8.13 -4.04
N GLN A 348 22.90 8.04 -3.69
CA GLN A 348 22.44 8.01 -2.29
C GLN A 348 23.02 6.86 -1.47
N ARG A 349 23.12 5.65 -2.03
CA ARG A 349 23.70 4.50 -1.33
C ARG A 349 25.15 4.79 -0.92
N ARG A 350 25.95 5.31 -1.86
CA ARG A 350 27.36 5.64 -1.62
C ARG A 350 27.52 6.77 -0.62
N LEU A 351 26.64 7.78 -0.65
CA LEU A 351 26.61 8.83 0.37
C LEU A 351 26.31 8.26 1.77
N ALA A 352 25.31 7.39 1.89
CA ALA A 352 24.93 6.78 3.16
C ALA A 352 26.05 5.90 3.72
N GLU A 353 26.69 5.07 2.88
CA GLU A 353 27.82 4.24 3.27
C GLU A 353 29.03 5.09 3.70
N ALA A 354 29.37 6.14 2.94
CA ALA A 354 30.47 7.05 3.28
C ALA A 354 30.24 7.81 4.60
N VAL A 355 29.00 8.20 4.91
CA VAL A 355 28.66 8.80 6.21
C VAL A 355 28.78 7.77 7.33
N LEU A 356 28.27 6.55 7.13
CA LEU A 356 28.39 5.48 8.13
C LEU A 356 29.85 5.07 8.38
N ASP A 357 30.74 5.20 7.39
CA ASP A 357 32.18 4.93 7.52
C ASP A 357 32.89 5.91 8.47
N LEU A 358 32.28 7.06 8.77
CA LEU A 358 32.80 8.01 9.77
C LEU A 358 32.65 7.50 11.21
N GLY A 359 31.83 6.45 11.44
CA GLY A 359 31.58 5.90 12.77
C GLY A 359 30.80 6.83 13.70
N LYS A 360 30.12 7.85 13.16
CA LYS A 360 29.29 8.77 13.92
C LYS A 360 27.92 8.15 14.25
N PRO A 361 27.32 8.46 15.42
CA PRO A 361 25.94 8.10 15.71
C PRO A 361 25.01 8.57 14.59
N THR A 362 24.40 7.62 13.87
CA THR A 362 23.67 7.89 12.63
C THR A 362 22.25 7.34 12.66
N ILE A 363 21.27 8.21 12.39
CA ILE A 363 19.86 7.88 12.18
C ILE A 363 19.59 7.92 10.68
N VAL A 364 19.06 6.84 10.12
CA VAL A 364 18.65 6.78 8.70
C VAL A 364 17.14 6.86 8.60
N ILE A 365 16.66 7.79 7.79
CA ILE A 365 15.24 7.98 7.47
C ILE A 365 15.04 7.62 6.00
N MET A 366 14.16 6.65 5.78
CA MET A 366 13.76 6.17 4.47
C MET A 366 12.42 6.78 4.06
N PHE A 367 12.45 7.69 3.10
CA PHE A 367 11.25 8.20 2.44
C PHE A 367 11.03 7.43 1.15
N SER A 368 10.09 6.50 1.11
CA SER A 368 9.96 5.61 -0.06
C SER A 368 8.53 5.20 -0.35
N GLY A 369 8.22 5.01 -1.64
CA GLY A 369 6.94 4.43 -2.06
C GLY A 369 6.96 2.90 -2.06
N ARG A 370 8.13 2.29 -1.86
CA ARG A 370 8.36 0.84 -1.84
C ARG A 370 9.44 0.45 -0.81
N PRO A 371 9.54 -0.83 -0.42
CA PRO A 371 10.68 -1.32 0.37
C PRO A 371 12.00 -1.24 -0.40
N TYR A 372 13.07 -0.85 0.30
CA TYR A 372 14.46 -0.91 -0.22
C TYR A 372 15.26 -1.98 0.51
N ASN A 373 16.11 -2.70 -0.23
CA ASN A 373 16.98 -3.75 0.30
C ASN A 373 18.30 -3.18 0.86
N SER A 374 18.21 -2.21 1.75
CA SER A 374 19.38 -1.41 2.18
C SER A 374 20.37 -2.14 3.11
N GLY A 375 20.19 -3.44 3.36
CA GLY A 375 21.16 -4.36 3.99
C GLY A 375 22.07 -3.71 5.05
N THR A 376 23.35 -3.53 4.67
CA THR A 376 24.42 -2.98 5.52
C THR A 376 24.11 -1.60 6.09
N ILE A 377 23.34 -0.75 5.40
CA ILE A 377 22.93 0.57 5.92
C ILE A 377 22.06 0.39 7.17
N PHE A 378 21.09 -0.52 7.13
CA PHE A 378 20.22 -0.79 8.28
C PHE A 378 20.99 -1.46 9.43
N GLU A 379 21.94 -2.34 9.12
CA GLU A 379 22.77 -3.01 10.12
C GLU A 379 23.72 -2.04 10.85
N ARG A 380 24.25 -1.05 10.13
CA ARG A 380 25.24 -0.10 10.66
C ARG A 380 24.64 1.15 11.30
N ALA A 381 23.44 1.58 10.90
CA ALA A 381 22.77 2.73 11.50
C ALA A 381 22.36 2.47 12.96
N ASN A 382 22.46 3.48 13.83
CA ASN A 382 22.04 3.40 15.23
C ASN A 382 20.51 3.37 15.36
N ALA A 383 19.82 4.11 14.48
CA ALA A 383 18.38 3.98 14.30
C ALA A 383 17.98 4.03 12.82
N VAL A 384 16.85 3.38 12.51
CA VAL A 384 16.25 3.37 11.17
C VAL A 384 14.77 3.68 11.29
N ILE A 385 14.31 4.70 10.55
CA ILE A 385 12.90 5.08 10.45
C ILE A 385 12.43 4.88 9.02
N GLN A 386 11.38 4.10 8.82
CA GLN A 386 10.65 4.02 7.56
C GLN A 386 9.52 5.05 7.59
N ALA A 387 9.68 6.15 6.87
CA ALA A 387 8.72 7.25 6.82
C ALA A 387 7.68 7.08 5.72
N TRP A 388 7.94 6.22 4.73
CA TRP A 388 7.15 6.11 3.50
C TRP A 388 7.06 7.47 2.77
N LEU A 389 5.88 7.86 2.30
CA LEU A 389 5.56 9.19 1.78
C LEU A 389 4.48 9.79 2.69
N PRO A 390 4.88 10.42 3.82
CA PRO A 390 4.00 10.67 4.97
C PRO A 390 3.03 11.87 4.82
N GLY A 391 2.99 12.49 3.64
CA GLY A 391 2.04 13.56 3.30
C GLY A 391 2.39 14.92 3.91
N GLN A 392 1.46 15.87 3.81
CA GLN A 392 1.68 17.29 4.09
C GLN A 392 2.08 17.61 5.55
N ARG A 393 1.77 16.72 6.51
CA ARG A 393 2.16 16.83 7.93
C ARG A 393 3.22 15.83 8.34
N GLY A 394 3.79 15.12 7.38
CA GLY A 394 4.78 14.08 7.61
C GLY A 394 6.08 14.59 8.21
N ALA A 395 6.59 15.74 7.75
CA ALA A 395 7.81 16.34 8.29
C ALA A 395 7.67 16.68 9.79
N GLY A 396 6.56 17.31 10.17
CA GLY A 396 6.30 17.66 11.57
C GLY A 396 6.11 16.42 12.45
N ALA A 397 5.33 15.45 12.00
CA ALA A 397 5.14 14.17 12.70
C ALA A 397 6.47 13.43 12.90
N LEU A 398 7.32 13.40 11.89
CA LEU A 398 8.64 12.79 11.96
C LEU A 398 9.55 13.53 12.96
N ALA A 399 9.57 14.85 12.94
CA ALA A 399 10.36 15.64 13.90
C ALA A 399 9.87 15.43 15.35
N ASP A 400 8.56 15.32 15.57
CA ASP A 400 7.97 15.00 16.87
C ASP A 400 8.32 13.59 17.35
N ILE A 401 8.32 12.61 16.45
CA ILE A 401 8.80 11.25 16.73
C ILE A 401 10.29 11.28 17.09
N MET A 402 11.13 11.94 16.29
CA MET A 402 12.57 11.96 16.52
C MET A 402 12.95 12.63 17.84
N THR A 403 12.24 13.70 18.23
CA THR A 403 12.45 14.39 19.52
C THR A 403 11.73 13.73 20.69
N GLY A 404 10.93 12.70 20.45
CA GLY A 404 10.18 12.00 21.49
C GLY A 404 9.02 12.81 22.08
N THR A 405 8.57 13.83 21.35
CA THR A 405 7.31 14.54 21.61
C THR A 405 6.14 13.57 21.44
N VAL A 406 6.23 12.69 20.44
CA VAL A 406 5.27 11.61 20.19
C VAL A 406 6.00 10.26 20.10
N ASN A 407 5.33 9.19 20.52
CA ASN A 407 5.83 7.83 20.42
C ASN A 407 5.56 7.29 19.00
N PRO A 408 6.50 6.61 18.32
CA PRO A 408 6.20 5.98 17.04
C PRO A 408 5.13 4.89 17.18
N GLU A 409 4.12 4.95 16.32
CA GLU A 409 2.93 4.08 16.39
C GLU A 409 2.79 3.14 15.17
N GLY A 410 3.63 3.33 14.13
CA GLY A 410 3.55 2.58 12.88
C GLY A 410 3.96 1.11 12.99
N ARG A 411 3.42 0.30 12.07
CA ARG A 411 3.81 -1.09 11.82
C ARG A 411 3.87 -1.31 10.31
N LEU A 412 4.80 -2.13 9.85
CA LEU A 412 4.95 -2.47 8.44
C LEU A 412 3.72 -3.21 7.90
N SER A 413 3.13 -2.74 6.80
CA SER A 413 2.08 -3.44 6.04
C SER A 413 2.64 -4.33 4.92
N VAL A 414 3.95 -4.24 4.66
CA VAL A 414 4.70 -5.08 3.72
C VAL A 414 6.04 -5.44 4.35
N SER A 415 6.55 -6.65 4.08
CA SER A 415 7.89 -7.05 4.52
C SER A 415 8.97 -6.31 3.73
N ILE A 416 10.10 -6.01 4.37
CA ILE A 416 11.28 -5.46 3.69
C ILE A 416 12.23 -6.62 3.37
N PRO A 417 12.39 -7.03 2.10
CA PRO A 417 13.23 -8.17 1.72
C PRO A 417 14.72 -7.88 1.94
N HIS A 418 15.54 -8.92 2.06
CA HIS A 418 17.00 -8.75 2.04
C HIS A 418 17.54 -8.44 0.64
N VAL A 419 16.89 -8.95 -0.42
CA VAL A 419 17.35 -8.82 -1.81
C VAL A 419 16.16 -8.68 -2.76
N ALA A 420 16.36 -8.03 -3.92
CA ALA A 420 15.30 -7.90 -4.93
C ALA A 420 14.92 -9.23 -5.58
N GLY A 421 15.85 -10.19 -5.66
CA GLY A 421 15.59 -11.53 -6.20
C GLY A 421 14.57 -12.35 -5.38
N ALA A 422 14.17 -11.89 -4.20
CA ALA A 422 13.09 -12.48 -3.41
C ALA A 422 11.69 -12.06 -3.87
N MET A 423 11.57 -11.09 -4.79
CA MET A 423 10.27 -10.59 -5.20
C MET A 423 9.53 -11.59 -6.11
N PRO A 424 8.21 -11.77 -5.90
CA PRO A 424 7.39 -11.19 -4.82
C PRO A 424 7.67 -11.85 -3.45
N TYR A 425 7.89 -11.03 -2.40
CA TYR A 425 8.09 -11.51 -1.03
C TYR A 425 6.95 -11.07 -0.10
N PHE A 426 6.35 -12.04 0.60
CA PHE A 426 5.27 -11.81 1.54
C PHE A 426 5.30 -12.81 2.70
N TYR A 427 4.76 -12.41 3.87
CA TYR A 427 4.84 -13.20 5.10
C TYR A 427 3.97 -14.46 5.05
N ASN A 428 2.84 -14.41 4.35
CA ASN A 428 1.91 -15.51 4.12
C ASN A 428 2.35 -16.41 2.95
N HIS A 429 3.65 -16.70 2.88
CA HIS A 429 4.22 -17.61 1.88
C HIS A 429 3.87 -19.07 2.19
N LYS A 430 4.11 -19.97 1.23
CA LYS A 430 3.89 -21.42 1.40
C LYS A 430 5.11 -22.05 2.07
N ARG A 431 4.93 -23.17 2.78
CA ARG A 431 6.01 -23.83 3.56
C ARG A 431 7.28 -24.17 2.75
N LYS A 432 7.16 -24.37 1.42
CA LYS A 432 8.29 -24.63 0.51
C LYS A 432 8.97 -23.37 -0.05
N SER A 433 8.39 -22.18 0.12
CA SER A 433 8.91 -20.93 -0.43
C SER A 433 10.36 -20.60 -0.03
N PRO A 434 10.84 -20.93 1.18
CA PRO A 434 12.25 -20.68 1.54
C PRO A 434 13.30 -21.55 0.83
N GLY A 435 12.91 -22.50 -0.02
CA GLY A 435 13.84 -23.40 -0.71
C GLY A 435 14.28 -24.62 0.12
N THR A 436 14.97 -25.57 -0.52
CA THR A 436 15.55 -26.77 0.13
C THR A 436 16.96 -27.03 -0.44
N PRO A 437 18.05 -26.81 0.33
CA PRO A 437 18.07 -26.28 1.71
C PRO A 437 17.54 -24.84 1.81
N ILE A 438 17.20 -24.40 3.02
CA ILE A 438 16.66 -23.05 3.27
C ILE A 438 17.66 -22.00 2.80
N GLN A 439 17.23 -21.13 1.89
CA GLN A 439 18.00 -20.02 1.34
C GLN A 439 17.67 -18.74 2.13
N GLN A 440 18.46 -18.43 3.16
CA GLN A 440 18.17 -17.34 4.11
C GLN A 440 18.16 -15.95 3.47
N GLU A 441 18.93 -15.77 2.39
CA GLU A 441 19.01 -14.51 1.63
C GLU A 441 17.68 -14.08 1.02
N PHE A 442 16.74 -15.00 0.80
CA PHE A 442 15.39 -14.67 0.31
C PHE A 442 14.42 -14.29 1.44
N GLY A 443 14.90 -14.12 2.67
CA GLY A 443 14.10 -13.64 3.80
C GLY A 443 13.82 -12.14 3.77
N ALA A 444 13.33 -11.62 4.90
CA ALA A 444 13.12 -10.19 5.12
C ALA A 444 14.02 -9.66 6.23
N ALA A 445 14.57 -8.46 6.05
CA ALA A 445 15.22 -7.72 7.13
C ALA A 445 14.19 -7.41 8.24
N TYR A 446 13.06 -6.81 7.83
CA TYR A 446 11.95 -6.47 8.72
C TYR A 446 10.67 -7.14 8.23
N PRO A 447 10.02 -7.96 9.08
CA PRO A 447 8.86 -8.74 8.68
C PRO A 447 7.57 -7.91 8.68
N PHE A 448 6.56 -8.37 7.95
CA PHE A 448 5.19 -7.82 8.04
C PHE A 448 4.74 -7.67 9.49
N GLY A 449 4.09 -6.55 9.79
CA GLY A 449 3.55 -6.22 11.10
C GLY A 449 4.57 -5.64 12.08
N PHE A 450 5.86 -5.54 11.72
CA PHE A 450 6.92 -5.09 12.62
C PHE A 450 6.96 -3.56 12.77
N GLY A 451 7.32 -3.09 13.97
CA GLY A 451 7.62 -1.70 14.29
C GLY A 451 7.84 -1.51 15.79
N LEU A 452 8.84 -0.71 16.15
CA LEU A 452 9.24 -0.45 17.53
C LEU A 452 8.46 0.73 18.14
N SER A 453 8.53 0.84 19.46
CA SER A 453 7.99 1.93 20.26
C SER A 453 9.07 2.49 21.20
N TYR A 454 8.89 3.71 21.71
CA TYR A 454 9.70 4.26 22.82
C TYR A 454 9.26 3.76 24.20
N THR A 455 8.24 2.91 24.26
CA THR A 455 7.85 2.19 25.47
C THR A 455 7.90 0.69 25.21
N THR A 456 7.72 -0.11 26.26
CA THR A 456 7.69 -1.57 26.17
C THR A 456 6.30 -2.08 26.55
N PHE A 457 5.89 -3.17 25.92
CA PHE A 457 4.63 -3.84 26.20
C PHE A 457 4.88 -5.30 26.57
N SER A 458 4.15 -5.80 27.55
CA SER A 458 4.01 -7.23 27.80
C SER A 458 2.63 -7.69 27.37
N MET A 459 2.57 -8.91 26.84
CA MET A 459 1.32 -9.61 26.58
C MET A 459 1.30 -10.86 27.44
N ASP A 460 0.19 -11.11 28.11
CA ASP A 460 0.01 -12.27 29.00
C ASP A 460 -1.46 -12.72 29.02
N SER A 461 -1.77 -13.70 29.88
CA SER A 461 -3.14 -14.18 30.10
C SER A 461 -3.86 -14.60 28.82
N PHE A 462 -3.11 -15.13 27.85
CA PHE A 462 -3.69 -15.62 26.61
C PHE A 462 -4.58 -16.83 26.87
N ALA A 463 -5.78 -16.79 26.32
CA ALA A 463 -6.74 -17.88 26.42
C ALA A 463 -7.54 -18.01 25.12
N VAL A 464 -7.76 -19.27 24.73
CA VAL A 464 -8.79 -19.66 23.77
C VAL A 464 -9.98 -20.17 24.58
N GLU A 465 -11.19 -19.67 24.32
CA GLU A 465 -12.39 -20.04 25.07
C GLU A 465 -12.76 -21.52 24.89
N GLU A 466 -12.74 -21.99 23.64
CA GLU A 466 -13.07 -23.37 23.27
C GLU A 466 -12.00 -23.94 22.32
N LYS A 467 -11.49 -25.14 22.64
CA LYS A 467 -10.49 -25.84 21.79
C LYS A 467 -11.11 -26.62 20.63
N SER A 468 -12.44 -26.70 20.60
CA SER A 468 -13.20 -27.34 19.54
C SER A 468 -14.43 -26.49 19.28
N ILE A 469 -14.68 -26.12 18.02
CA ILE A 469 -15.85 -25.32 17.61
C ILE A 469 -16.52 -25.98 16.40
N PRO A 470 -17.84 -25.81 16.20
CA PRO A 470 -18.49 -26.26 14.97
C PRO A 470 -17.99 -25.47 13.74
N ILE A 471 -18.09 -26.07 12.55
CA ILE A 471 -17.65 -25.46 11.27
C ILE A 471 -18.29 -24.12 10.92
N ASP A 472 -19.39 -23.73 11.58
CA ASP A 472 -20.08 -22.44 11.46
C ASP A 472 -19.99 -21.56 12.72
N GLY A 473 -19.18 -21.99 13.69
CA GLY A 473 -18.91 -21.30 14.95
C GLY A 473 -17.92 -20.14 14.83
N ASP A 474 -17.49 -19.63 15.98
CA ASP A 474 -16.51 -18.56 16.07
C ASP A 474 -15.34 -18.95 16.98
N ILE A 475 -14.13 -18.66 16.54
CA ILE A 475 -12.94 -18.75 17.38
C ILE A 475 -12.91 -17.51 18.28
N ARG A 476 -12.90 -17.73 19.59
CA ARG A 476 -12.82 -16.65 20.60
C ARG A 476 -11.51 -16.73 21.34
N VAL A 477 -10.71 -15.67 21.24
CA VAL A 477 -9.40 -15.57 21.88
C VAL A 477 -9.31 -14.28 22.67
N SER A 478 -8.64 -14.32 23.82
CA SER A 478 -8.37 -13.12 24.61
C SER A 478 -6.95 -13.10 25.15
N LEU A 479 -6.45 -11.90 25.42
CA LEU A 479 -5.17 -11.66 26.08
C LEU A 479 -5.20 -10.32 26.81
N THR A 480 -4.27 -10.13 27.74
CA THR A 480 -4.02 -8.84 28.38
C THR A 480 -2.76 -8.22 27.81
N VAL A 481 -2.83 -6.93 27.47
CA VAL A 481 -1.68 -6.11 27.07
C VAL A 481 -1.42 -5.11 28.18
N ALA A 482 -0.17 -4.97 28.61
CA ALA A 482 0.26 -4.00 29.60
C ALA A 482 1.39 -3.14 29.04
N ASN A 483 1.33 -1.83 29.27
CA ASN A 483 2.48 -0.96 29.03
C ASN A 483 3.42 -1.02 30.23
N THR A 484 4.58 -1.63 30.03
CA THR A 484 5.60 -1.86 31.05
C THR A 484 6.71 -0.80 31.04
N GLY A 485 6.70 0.12 30.08
CA GLY A 485 7.66 1.20 30.00
C GLY A 485 7.18 2.47 30.70
N LYS A 486 7.89 3.58 30.47
CA LYS A 486 7.68 4.85 31.18
C LYS A 486 6.89 5.90 30.39
N ARG A 487 6.53 5.61 29.14
CA ARG A 487 5.85 6.54 28.22
C ARG A 487 4.53 5.93 27.79
N GLU A 488 3.54 6.77 27.52
CA GLU A 488 2.36 6.33 26.77
C GLU A 488 2.79 5.82 25.38
N GLY A 489 2.08 4.83 24.85
CA GLY A 489 2.32 4.34 23.51
C GLY A 489 1.23 3.40 23.02
N ASP A 490 1.37 3.06 21.74
CA ASP A 490 0.47 2.15 21.04
C ASP A 490 1.13 0.79 20.79
N GLU A 491 0.36 -0.27 21.07
CA GLU A 491 0.66 -1.62 20.62
C GLU A 491 -0.38 -2.11 19.60
N LEU A 492 0.09 -2.81 18.57
CA LEU A 492 -0.76 -3.44 17.55
C LEU A 492 -0.68 -4.96 17.70
N VAL A 493 -1.67 -5.52 18.40
CA VAL A 493 -1.80 -6.96 18.55
C VAL A 493 -2.34 -7.56 17.26
N GLN A 494 -1.67 -8.60 16.77
CA GLN A 494 -1.96 -9.26 15.49
C GLN A 494 -2.29 -10.73 15.74
N VAL A 495 -3.40 -11.20 15.16
CA VAL A 495 -3.87 -12.58 15.23
C VAL A 495 -3.75 -13.21 13.85
N TYR A 496 -2.88 -14.19 13.75
CA TYR A 496 -2.66 -14.98 12.56
C TYR A 496 -3.24 -16.38 12.76
N ILE A 497 -3.69 -16.98 11.66
CA ILE A 497 -4.16 -18.35 11.63
C ILE A 497 -3.38 -19.15 10.60
N ARG A 498 -3.06 -20.40 10.93
CA ARG A 498 -2.56 -21.39 9.98
C ARG A 498 -3.50 -22.58 9.96
N ASP A 499 -3.92 -22.94 8.77
CA ASP A 499 -4.53 -24.24 8.50
C ASP A 499 -3.43 -25.31 8.47
N ASN A 500 -3.50 -26.30 9.37
CA ASN A 500 -2.45 -27.31 9.49
C ASN A 500 -2.54 -28.38 8.41
N TYR A 501 -3.76 -28.71 7.97
CA TYR A 501 -4.05 -29.78 7.03
C TYR A 501 -5.27 -29.43 6.19
N SER A 502 -5.05 -29.34 4.90
CA SER A 502 -6.05 -28.94 3.93
C SER A 502 -5.86 -29.69 2.62
N GLN A 503 -6.90 -29.72 1.79
CA GLN A 503 -6.82 -30.42 0.50
C GLN A 503 -5.81 -29.77 -0.48
N LEU A 504 -5.47 -28.49 -0.29
CA LEU A 504 -4.51 -27.69 -1.08
C LEU A 504 -3.45 -27.05 -0.18
N VAL A 505 -2.31 -26.67 -0.75
CA VAL A 505 -1.23 -26.03 0.02
C VAL A 505 -1.63 -24.63 0.47
N ARG A 506 -1.73 -24.41 1.78
CA ARG A 506 -2.05 -23.13 2.43
C ARG A 506 -0.80 -22.37 2.88
N PRO A 507 -0.91 -21.04 3.10
CA PRO A 507 0.15 -20.24 3.71
C PRO A 507 0.63 -20.76 5.07
N VAL A 508 1.86 -20.43 5.45
CA VAL A 508 2.40 -20.73 6.79
C VAL A 508 1.68 -19.95 7.90
N MET A 509 1.03 -18.84 7.54
CA MET A 509 0.12 -18.07 8.38
C MET A 509 -0.63 -17.03 7.54
N GLU A 510 -1.79 -16.56 8.02
CA GLU A 510 -2.58 -15.49 7.43
C GLU A 510 -3.13 -14.59 8.55
N LEU A 511 -3.02 -13.26 8.41
CA LEU A 511 -3.62 -12.31 9.34
C LEU A 511 -5.15 -12.39 9.25
N LYS A 512 -5.83 -12.64 10.37
CA LYS A 512 -7.31 -12.71 10.44
C LYS A 512 -7.92 -11.68 11.37
N ALA A 513 -7.15 -11.12 12.30
CA ALA A 513 -7.58 -9.98 13.11
C ALA A 513 -6.38 -9.15 13.58
N PHE A 514 -6.62 -7.89 13.88
CA PHE A 514 -5.66 -7.04 14.60
C PHE A 514 -6.42 -6.03 15.46
N GLN A 515 -5.79 -5.56 16.54
CA GLN A 515 -6.35 -4.50 17.37
C GLN A 515 -5.23 -3.60 17.88
N ARG A 516 -5.39 -2.30 17.65
CA ARG A 516 -4.54 -1.25 18.22
C ARG A 516 -5.04 -0.89 19.60
N VAL A 517 -4.14 -0.74 20.57
CA VAL A 517 -4.45 -0.26 21.91
C VAL A 517 -3.44 0.77 22.38
N THR A 518 -3.92 1.95 22.76
CA THR A 518 -3.13 3.01 23.39
C THR A 518 -3.17 2.83 24.89
N LEU A 519 -2.01 2.77 25.55
CA LEU A 519 -1.88 2.56 26.99
C LEU A 519 -0.93 3.56 27.62
N LYS A 520 -1.35 4.19 28.71
CA LYS A 520 -0.46 4.94 29.60
C LYS A 520 0.55 4.01 30.27
N SER A 521 1.65 4.57 30.78
CA SER A 521 2.62 3.84 31.60
C SER A 521 1.92 3.08 32.74
N GLY A 522 2.17 1.77 32.84
CA GLY A 522 1.58 0.88 33.84
C GLY A 522 0.13 0.45 33.56
N GLN A 523 -0.56 1.03 32.58
CA GLN A 523 -1.94 0.70 32.24
C GLN A 523 -2.02 -0.66 31.54
N LYS A 524 -3.14 -1.36 31.76
CA LYS A 524 -3.45 -2.64 31.11
C LYS A 524 -4.79 -2.60 30.40
N ALA A 525 -4.94 -3.41 29.37
CA ALA A 525 -6.22 -3.67 28.72
C ALA A 525 -6.35 -5.14 28.33
N LYS A 526 -7.54 -5.71 28.52
CA LYS A 526 -7.91 -7.00 27.97
C LYS A 526 -8.46 -6.80 26.55
N LEU A 527 -7.92 -7.56 25.60
CA LEU A 527 -8.41 -7.65 24.23
C LEU A 527 -9.15 -8.98 24.07
N SER A 528 -10.36 -8.94 23.50
CA SER A 528 -11.18 -10.14 23.26
C SER A 528 -11.61 -10.17 21.80
N PHE A 529 -10.96 -11.03 21.02
CA PHE A 529 -11.21 -11.20 19.60
C PHE A 529 -12.26 -12.30 19.36
N ARG A 530 -13.10 -12.06 18.35
CA ARG A 530 -14.03 -13.03 17.78
C ARG A 530 -13.74 -13.14 16.29
N ILE A 531 -13.40 -14.34 15.84
CA ILE A 531 -13.03 -14.65 14.46
C ILE A 531 -14.03 -15.71 13.96
N PRO A 532 -14.98 -15.36 13.09
CA PRO A 532 -15.87 -16.33 12.48
C PRO A 532 -15.10 -17.41 11.72
N SER A 533 -15.53 -18.67 11.78
CA SER A 533 -14.88 -19.76 11.02
C SER A 533 -14.90 -19.51 9.51
N ASP A 534 -15.86 -18.74 8.99
CA ASP A 534 -15.89 -18.30 7.59
C ASP A 534 -14.61 -17.55 7.17
N MET A 535 -13.90 -16.89 8.10
CA MET A 535 -12.62 -16.24 7.82
C MET A 535 -11.49 -17.23 7.53
N LEU A 536 -11.68 -18.52 7.82
CA LEU A 536 -10.75 -19.61 7.48
C LEU A 536 -10.89 -20.08 6.03
N GLN A 537 -11.78 -19.45 5.26
CA GLN A 537 -12.12 -19.86 3.91
C GLN A 537 -10.92 -19.90 2.96
N TYR A 538 -11.05 -20.80 1.98
CA TYR A 538 -10.21 -20.81 0.79
C TYR A 538 -10.95 -21.44 -0.39
N THR A 539 -10.38 -21.30 -1.58
CA THR A 539 -10.91 -21.91 -2.80
C THR A 539 -10.48 -23.37 -2.92
N GLY A 540 -11.44 -24.29 -2.87
CA GLY A 540 -11.21 -25.73 -2.91
C GLY A 540 -10.79 -26.29 -4.28
N ARG A 541 -10.57 -27.62 -4.36
CA ARG A 541 -10.21 -28.31 -5.63
C ARG A 541 -11.29 -28.20 -6.71
N ASP A 542 -12.53 -27.99 -6.30
CA ASP A 542 -13.69 -27.81 -7.17
C ASP A 542 -13.92 -26.34 -7.58
N GLY A 543 -13.00 -25.44 -7.21
CA GLY A 543 -13.08 -24.02 -7.55
C GLY A 543 -14.08 -23.23 -6.70
N LYS A 544 -14.65 -23.82 -5.64
CA LYS A 544 -15.63 -23.15 -4.79
C LYS A 544 -15.01 -22.69 -3.48
N ARG A 545 -15.49 -21.56 -2.97
CA ARG A 545 -15.12 -21.06 -1.66
C ARG A 545 -15.73 -21.93 -0.57
N MET A 546 -14.89 -22.35 0.37
CA MET A 546 -15.30 -23.26 1.44
C MET A 546 -14.44 -23.10 2.68
N VAL A 547 -14.96 -23.58 3.81
CA VAL A 547 -14.22 -23.88 5.03
C VAL A 547 -14.08 -25.41 5.10
N GLU A 548 -12.86 -25.89 5.32
CA GLU A 548 -12.58 -27.30 5.61
C GLU A 548 -12.41 -27.45 7.12
N GLY A 549 -13.03 -28.48 7.71
CA GLY A 549 -12.81 -28.79 9.11
C GLY A 549 -11.45 -29.45 9.34
N GLY A 550 -10.94 -29.33 10.55
CA GLY A 550 -9.58 -29.76 10.88
C GLY A 550 -8.94 -28.90 11.96
N THR A 551 -7.63 -29.04 12.12
CA THR A 551 -6.89 -28.31 13.15
C THR A 551 -6.30 -27.02 12.60
N PHE A 552 -6.50 -25.93 13.33
CA PHE A 552 -5.98 -24.60 13.00
C PHE A 552 -5.11 -24.09 14.14
N ASP A 553 -3.92 -23.60 13.80
CA ASP A 553 -3.05 -22.91 14.76
C ASP A 553 -3.44 -21.44 14.84
N ILE A 554 -3.82 -20.99 16.03
CA ILE A 554 -4.09 -19.59 16.37
C ILE A 554 -2.83 -19.00 16.96
N MET A 555 -2.29 -17.98 16.30
CA MET A 555 -0.99 -17.38 16.61
C MET A 555 -1.19 -15.91 16.92
N ILE A 556 -0.76 -15.46 18.11
CA ILE A 556 -0.84 -14.06 18.51
C ILE A 556 0.55 -13.50 18.72
N GLY A 557 0.79 -12.31 18.17
CA GLY A 557 2.07 -11.62 18.27
C GLY A 557 1.95 -10.13 17.97
N ASN A 558 3.10 -9.46 17.91
CA ASN A 558 3.20 -8.06 17.49
C ASN A 558 3.88 -7.89 16.12
N SER A 559 4.21 -8.99 15.44
CA SER A 559 4.60 -9.05 14.03
C SER A 559 4.51 -10.50 13.54
N SER A 560 4.61 -10.71 12.23
CA SER A 560 4.55 -12.05 11.63
C SER A 560 5.74 -12.94 12.02
N ARG A 561 6.84 -12.36 12.50
CA ARG A 561 8.01 -13.11 13.02
C ARG A 561 7.95 -13.33 14.52
N ASN A 562 7.40 -12.39 15.28
CA ASN A 562 7.38 -12.46 16.74
C ASN A 562 6.00 -12.92 17.23
N ILE A 563 5.79 -14.23 17.16
CA ILE A 563 4.61 -14.91 17.69
C ILE A 563 4.88 -15.28 19.16
N LEU A 564 4.08 -14.72 20.06
CA LEU A 564 4.22 -14.90 21.51
C LEU A 564 3.38 -16.07 22.02
N PHE A 565 2.20 -16.26 21.43
CA PHE A 565 1.28 -17.31 21.81
C PHE A 565 0.86 -18.12 20.60
N LYS A 566 0.69 -19.42 20.83
CA LYS A 566 0.18 -20.37 19.86
C LYS A 566 -0.69 -21.40 20.57
N GLU A 567 -1.91 -21.58 20.09
CA GLU A 567 -2.80 -22.67 20.52
C GLU A 567 -3.46 -23.29 19.29
N THR A 568 -3.69 -24.60 19.31
CA THR A 568 -4.39 -25.30 18.23
C THR A 568 -5.86 -25.48 18.59
N VAL A 569 -6.75 -25.13 17.65
CA VAL A 569 -8.21 -25.29 17.75
C VAL A 569 -8.68 -26.30 16.71
N MET A 570 -9.61 -27.18 17.08
CA MET A 570 -10.34 -28.06 16.18
C MET A 570 -11.58 -27.35 15.64
N VAL A 571 -11.78 -27.39 14.33
CA VAL A 571 -13.02 -26.98 13.67
C VAL A 571 -13.74 -28.26 13.23
N GLU A 572 -14.86 -28.57 13.88
CA GLU A 572 -15.62 -29.81 13.71
C GLU A 572 -16.54 -29.75 12.48
N GLY A 573 -16.36 -30.72 11.58
CA GLY A 573 -17.07 -30.82 10.31
C GLY A 573 -16.12 -31.30 9.23
N ASN A 574 -16.64 -31.67 8.05
CA ASN A 574 -15.80 -32.02 6.91
C ASN A 574 -15.56 -30.81 6.03
N VAL A 575 -16.59 -30.35 5.32
CA VAL A 575 -16.53 -29.20 4.41
C VAL A 575 -17.82 -28.43 4.52
N ARG A 576 -17.72 -27.10 4.56
CA ARG A 576 -18.84 -26.17 4.43
C ARG A 576 -18.55 -25.20 3.29
N TYR A 577 -19.35 -25.27 2.24
CA TYR A 577 -19.31 -24.26 1.18
C TYR A 577 -19.91 -22.96 1.68
N LEU A 578 -19.26 -21.85 1.35
CA LEU A 578 -19.75 -20.53 1.72
C LEU A 578 -20.65 -19.99 0.62
N GLU A 579 -21.85 -19.58 1.00
CA GLU A 579 -22.78 -18.86 0.14
C GLU A 579 -22.28 -17.43 -0.11
N SER A 580 -23.02 -16.66 -0.93
CA SER A 580 -22.63 -15.30 -1.31
C SER A 580 -22.40 -14.36 -0.11
N ASP A 581 -23.15 -14.49 0.99
CA ASP A 581 -23.11 -13.60 2.14
C ASP A 581 -22.45 -14.23 3.38
N TRP A 582 -21.17 -14.58 3.25
CA TRP A 582 -20.37 -15.15 4.35
C TRP A 582 -19.86 -14.09 5.34
N LYS A 583 -19.46 -14.50 6.55
CA LYS A 583 -18.98 -13.59 7.62
C LYS A 583 -17.53 -13.14 7.35
N MET A 584 -17.37 -11.92 6.83
CA MET A 584 -16.08 -11.39 6.34
C MET A 584 -15.27 -10.56 7.36
N LEU A 585 -15.74 -10.41 8.60
CA LEU A 585 -15.11 -9.52 9.58
C LEU A 585 -14.89 -10.22 10.92
N SER A 586 -13.66 -10.12 11.40
CA SER A 586 -13.32 -10.36 12.80
C SER A 586 -13.60 -9.09 13.62
N THR A 587 -13.93 -9.25 14.91
CA THR A 587 -14.16 -8.14 15.84
C THR A 587 -13.27 -8.26 17.07
N CYS A 588 -12.95 -7.14 17.71
CA CYS A 588 -12.24 -7.13 18.99
C CYS A 588 -12.90 -6.16 19.97
N ALA A 589 -13.16 -6.63 21.19
CA ALA A 589 -13.57 -5.77 22.31
C ALA A 589 -12.34 -5.43 23.16
N VAL A 590 -12.20 -4.14 23.51
CA VAL A 590 -11.13 -3.62 24.37
C VAL A 590 -11.72 -3.26 25.72
N SER A 591 -11.16 -3.80 26.80
CA SER A 591 -11.56 -3.49 28.18
C SER A 591 -10.35 -3.04 28.98
N TYR A 592 -10.27 -1.75 29.31
CA TYR A 592 -9.20 -1.22 30.16
C TYR A 592 -9.35 -1.76 31.58
N LEU A 593 -8.24 -2.22 32.16
CA LEU A 593 -8.20 -2.78 33.50
C LEU A 593 -7.69 -1.70 34.46
N ASN A 594 -8.37 -1.58 35.60
CA ASN A 594 -8.02 -0.65 36.67
C ASN A 594 -6.82 -1.12 37.48
#